data_AF-A0A932MAC4-F1
#
_entry.id   AF-A0A932MAC4-F1
#
_cell.length_a   1.000
_cell.length_b   1.000
_cell.length_c   1.000
_cell.angle_alpha   90.00
_cell.angle_beta   90.00
_cell.angle_gamma   90.00
#
_symmetry.space_group_name_H-M   'P 1'
#
loop_
_entity.id
_entity.type
_entity.pdbx_description
1 polymer ?
#
loop_
_entity_poly.entity_id
_entity_poly.type
_entity_poly.pdbx_seq_one_letter_code
_entity_poly.pdbx_strand_id
1 'polypeptide(L)'
;MRLYHVEESSGCLFVGSESARIMLTPEEIRDLHKLLEPFARNTKREGPGRVVSPEPQRALLLRMPTHTPVLWGLEGRNETTLAMRVDSLDGFRKAELPVQVGFALYRSGDGTWLVCVPFRIVDNPESPLEGGAYLNPRQAGDYVLLENLARQNMFPVVLLSPDLRDAVAKAVPWRLKGEATKALGAVDASLAGKLTGGWDSDFEAAKREFQARFSVAELLKGVEGGD
;
A
#
# COMPACT_ATOMS: atom_id res chain seq x y z
N MET A 1 15.17 -0.57 14.52
CA MET A 1 15.24 0.73 13.84
C MET A 1 14.03 1.53 14.28
N ARG A 2 14.22 2.60 15.08
CA ARG A 2 13.12 3.45 15.54
C ARG A 2 12.71 4.34 14.37
N LEU A 3 11.46 4.24 13.92
CA LEU A 3 10.91 5.00 12.79
C LEU A 3 10.73 6.51 13.09
N TYR A 4 11.04 6.93 14.31
CA TYR A 4 10.94 8.33 14.75
C TYR A 4 12.10 8.63 15.71
N HIS A 5 12.77 9.76 15.48
CA HIS A 5 13.69 10.35 16.46
C HIS A 5 12.88 11.28 17.35
N VAL A 6 12.62 10.86 18.58
CA VAL A 6 11.94 11.70 19.59
C VAL A 6 13.03 12.42 20.38
N GLU A 7 13.17 13.71 20.13
CA GLU A 7 14.09 14.59 20.86
C GLU A 7 13.24 15.58 21.66
N GLU A 8 13.44 15.59 22.98
CA GLU A 8 12.72 16.49 23.88
C GLU A 8 13.67 17.64 24.25
N SER A 9 13.35 18.84 23.75
CA SER A 9 14.08 20.06 24.09
C SER A 9 13.08 21.19 24.30
N SER A 10 13.17 21.85 25.45
CA SER A 10 12.40 23.08 25.76
C SER A 10 10.87 22.91 25.72
N GLY A 11 10.34 21.74 26.09
CA GLY A 11 8.90 21.50 26.21
C GLY A 11 8.14 21.27 24.89
N CYS A 12 8.87 21.09 23.78
CA CYS A 12 8.31 20.73 22.48
C CYS A 12 8.73 19.31 22.08
N LEU A 13 7.81 18.56 21.48
CA LEU A 13 8.04 17.21 20.95
C LEU A 13 8.16 17.28 19.43
N PHE A 14 9.28 16.79 18.89
CA PHE A 14 9.47 16.64 17.45
C PHE A 14 9.06 15.24 17.01
N VAL A 15 8.11 15.14 16.08
CA VAL A 15 7.68 13.88 15.48
C VAL A 15 7.89 13.96 13.97
N GLY A 16 8.73 13.08 13.41
CA GLY A 16 9.00 13.07 11.98
C GLY A 16 10.17 12.18 11.56
N SER A 17 10.34 12.03 10.24
CA SER A 17 11.52 11.41 9.60
C SER A 17 12.64 12.44 9.44
N GLU A 18 13.84 12.02 9.03
CA GLU A 18 14.97 12.92 8.77
C GLU A 18 14.66 14.03 7.74
N SER A 19 13.62 13.84 6.93
CA SER A 19 13.22 14.73 5.83
C SER A 19 12.03 15.65 6.13
N ALA A 20 11.35 15.51 7.28
CA ALA A 20 10.25 16.40 7.66
C ALA A 20 10.08 16.45 9.18
N ARG A 21 10.22 17.64 9.78
CA ARG A 21 9.98 17.88 11.20
C ARG A 21 8.73 18.74 11.36
N ILE A 22 7.72 18.22 12.06
CA ILE A 22 6.57 19.01 12.48
C ILE A 22 6.73 19.28 13.97
N MET A 23 6.65 20.54 14.34
CA MET A 23 6.69 20.98 15.73
C MET A 23 5.25 21.00 16.25
N LEU A 24 4.97 20.15 17.23
CA LEU A 24 3.66 20.12 17.89
C LEU A 24 3.72 20.91 19.19
N THR A 25 2.70 21.72 19.42
CA THR A 25 2.48 22.43 20.68
C THR A 25 2.07 21.45 21.80
N PRO A 26 2.25 21.81 23.08
CA PRO A 26 1.80 20.98 24.20
C PRO A 26 0.31 20.65 24.19
N GLU A 27 -0.51 21.48 23.54
CA GLU A 27 -1.95 21.24 23.40
C GLU A 27 -2.24 20.23 22.29
N GLU A 28 -1.58 20.35 21.13
CA GLU A 28 -1.65 19.36 20.04
C GLU A 28 -1.12 17.99 20.47
N ILE A 29 -0.10 17.92 21.33
CA ILE A 29 0.42 16.66 21.89
C ILE A 29 -0.63 16.00 22.80
N ARG A 30 -1.34 16.78 23.63
CA ARG A 30 -2.42 16.26 24.48
C ARG A 30 -3.60 15.77 23.65
N ASP A 31 -3.94 16.46 22.57
CA ASP A 31 -5.01 16.06 21.66
C ASP A 31 -4.63 14.83 20.84
N LEU A 32 -3.36 14.73 20.41
CA LEU A 32 -2.81 13.53 19.78
C LEU A 32 -2.85 12.33 20.74
N HIS A 33 -2.47 12.51 22.01
CA HIS A 33 -2.56 11.45 23.02
C HIS A 33 -4.00 11.00 23.30
N LYS A 34 -4.97 11.93 23.38
CA LYS A 34 -6.39 11.60 23.54
C LYS A 34 -6.98 10.90 22.31
N LEU A 35 -6.52 11.28 21.11
CA LEU A 35 -6.87 10.60 19.86
C LEU A 35 -6.30 9.19 19.83
N LEU A 36 -5.12 8.98 20.40
CA LEU A 36 -4.41 7.70 20.35
C LEU A 36 -4.78 6.71 21.48
N GLU A 37 -5.33 7.19 22.60
CA GLU A 37 -5.67 6.38 23.78
C GLU A 37 -6.63 5.19 23.53
N PRO A 38 -7.64 5.31 22.65
CA PRO A 38 -8.51 4.17 22.30
C PRO A 38 -7.78 3.05 21.54
N PHE A 39 -6.63 3.32 20.91
CA PHE A 39 -5.93 2.36 20.05
C PHE A 39 -4.97 1.44 20.81
N ALA A 40 -4.57 1.78 22.04
CA ALA A 40 -3.76 0.89 22.87
C ALA A 40 -4.56 -0.25 23.51
N ARG A 41 -5.90 -0.16 23.58
CA ARG A 41 -6.74 -1.10 24.34
C ARG A 41 -7.51 -2.13 23.50
N ASN A 42 -7.52 -2.03 22.17
CA ASN A 42 -8.31 -2.91 21.30
C ASN A 42 -7.45 -3.77 20.36
N THR A 43 -6.73 -4.75 20.92
CA THR A 43 -6.10 -5.86 20.19
C THR A 43 -6.77 -7.21 20.43
N LYS A 44 -8.01 -7.22 20.94
CA LYS A 44 -8.84 -8.42 21.01
C LYS A 44 -10.31 -8.10 20.69
N ARG A 45 -10.68 -8.13 19.41
CA ARG A 45 -11.96 -8.68 18.91
C ARG A 45 -12.07 -8.50 17.40
N GLU A 46 -12.52 -9.56 16.76
CA GLU A 46 -12.95 -9.63 15.37
C GLU A 46 -14.05 -8.60 15.09
N GLY A 47 -13.83 -7.79 14.06
CA GLY A 47 -14.69 -6.71 13.57
C GLY A 47 -13.88 -5.85 12.60
N PRO A 48 -14.49 -5.19 11.60
CA PRO A 48 -13.75 -4.42 10.61
C PRO A 48 -13.04 -3.27 11.31
N GLY A 49 -11.75 -3.43 11.57
CA GLY A 49 -10.92 -2.41 12.20
C GLY A 49 -11.01 -1.14 11.38
N ARG A 50 -11.33 -0.02 12.03
CA ARG A 50 -11.34 1.31 11.42
C ARG A 50 -9.94 1.58 10.86
N VAL A 51 -9.81 1.54 9.54
CA VAL A 51 -8.54 1.87 8.87
C VAL A 51 -8.36 3.39 8.96
N VAL A 52 -7.50 3.82 9.88
CA VAL A 52 -7.10 5.23 9.97
C VAL A 52 -5.90 5.40 9.05
N SER A 53 -6.09 6.19 7.99
CA SER A 53 -5.02 6.59 7.09
C SER A 53 -4.46 7.95 7.54
N PRO A 54 -3.13 8.12 7.63
CA PRO A 54 -2.47 9.41 7.82
C PRO A 54 -3.02 10.51 6.90
N GLU A 55 -3.13 11.75 7.39
CA GLU A 55 -3.70 12.88 6.63
C GLU A 55 -3.11 13.09 5.21
N PRO A 56 -1.78 12.99 4.99
CA PRO A 56 -1.23 13.14 3.65
C PRO A 56 -1.71 12.06 2.67
N GLN A 57 -1.92 10.84 3.15
CA GLN A 57 -2.41 9.72 2.35
C GLN A 57 -3.91 9.86 2.07
N ARG A 58 -4.70 10.35 3.03
CA ARG A 58 -6.10 10.70 2.81
C ARG A 58 -6.25 11.79 1.75
N ALA A 59 -5.44 12.85 1.83
CA ALA A 59 -5.45 13.93 0.85
C ALA A 59 -5.11 13.43 -0.56
N LEU A 60 -4.14 12.51 -0.68
CA LEU A 60 -3.81 11.86 -1.95
C LEU A 60 -5.00 11.07 -2.50
N LEU A 61 -5.58 10.16 -1.70
CA LEU A 61 -6.73 9.34 -2.12
C LEU A 61 -7.95 10.17 -2.53
N LEU A 62 -8.21 11.30 -1.87
CA LEU A 62 -9.31 12.20 -2.25
C LEU A 62 -9.10 12.84 -3.63
N ARG A 63 -7.84 13.06 -4.03
CA ARG A 63 -7.47 13.65 -5.33
C ARG A 63 -7.41 12.63 -6.46
N MET A 64 -7.32 11.35 -6.15
CA MET A 64 -7.27 10.28 -7.15
C MET A 64 -8.68 9.94 -7.64
N PRO A 65 -8.83 9.55 -8.93
CA PRO A 65 -10.08 9.01 -9.43
C PRO A 65 -10.54 7.80 -8.60
N THR A 66 -11.85 7.64 -8.42
CA THR A 66 -12.42 6.42 -7.82
C THR A 66 -11.95 5.19 -8.63
N HIS A 67 -11.76 4.07 -7.94
CA HIS A 67 -11.22 2.81 -8.46
C HIS A 67 -9.75 2.86 -8.88
N THR A 68 -9.00 3.91 -8.54
CA THR A 68 -7.54 3.90 -8.72
C THR A 68 -6.87 3.13 -7.57
N PRO A 69 -6.20 2.00 -7.84
CA PRO A 69 -5.54 1.23 -6.80
C PRO A 69 -4.20 1.84 -6.41
N VAL A 70 -3.89 1.81 -5.12
CA VAL A 70 -2.60 2.23 -4.57
C VAL A 70 -2.07 1.19 -3.59
N LEU A 71 -0.74 1.10 -3.51
CA LEU A 71 -0.06 0.41 -2.42
C LEU A 71 0.40 1.45 -1.42
N TRP A 72 0.21 1.16 -0.14
CA TRP A 72 0.68 2.01 0.95
C TRP A 72 1.07 1.16 2.16
N GLY A 73 1.82 1.76 3.09
CA GLY A 73 2.22 1.12 4.33
C GLY A 73 1.14 1.28 5.39
N LEU A 74 0.80 0.20 6.09
CA LEU A 74 0.00 0.26 7.31
C LEU A 74 0.86 0.73 8.48
N GLU A 75 0.48 1.85 9.06
CA GLU A 75 1.18 2.46 10.19
C GLU A 75 1.28 1.47 11.36
N GLY A 76 2.50 1.35 11.92
CA GLY A 76 2.79 0.46 13.04
C GLY A 76 2.83 -1.04 12.71
N ARG A 77 2.60 -1.46 11.46
CA ARG A 77 2.54 -2.89 11.09
C ARG A 77 3.63 -3.38 10.15
N ASN A 78 4.42 -2.47 9.54
CA ASN A 78 5.41 -2.83 8.50
C ASN A 78 4.79 -3.75 7.42
N GLU A 79 3.54 -3.49 7.06
CA GLU A 79 2.78 -4.24 6.06
C GLU A 79 2.44 -3.31 4.90
N THR A 80 2.60 -3.81 3.68
CA THR A 80 2.05 -3.17 2.49
C THR A 80 0.63 -3.68 2.27
N THR A 81 -0.29 -2.78 1.98
CA THR A 81 -1.68 -3.12 1.67
C THR A 81 -2.09 -2.46 0.37
N LEU A 82 -3.01 -3.11 -0.34
CA LEU A 82 -3.76 -2.49 -1.42
C LEU A 82 -4.85 -1.61 -0.83
N ALA A 83 -4.99 -0.38 -1.32
CA ALA A 83 -6.12 0.48 -1.01
C ALA A 83 -6.71 1.08 -2.28
N MET A 84 -8.03 1.25 -2.30
CA MET A 84 -8.70 2.01 -3.35
C MET A 84 -10.03 2.55 -2.86
N ARG A 85 -10.46 3.64 -3.47
CA ARG A 85 -11.84 4.13 -3.33
C ARG A 85 -12.76 3.36 -4.25
N VAL A 86 -13.97 3.08 -3.79
CA VAL A 86 -15.04 2.46 -4.57
C VAL A 86 -16.32 3.28 -4.45
N ASP A 87 -17.22 3.17 -5.42
CA ASP A 87 -18.48 3.94 -5.41
C ASP A 87 -19.40 3.56 -4.24
N SER A 88 -19.47 2.26 -3.92
CA SER A 88 -20.21 1.73 -2.77
C SER A 88 -19.47 0.58 -2.11
N LEU A 89 -19.58 0.49 -0.79
CA LEU A 89 -19.03 -0.60 0.02
C LEU A 89 -20.03 -1.78 0.18
N ASP A 90 -21.28 -1.63 -0.25
CA ASP A 90 -22.34 -2.59 0.06
C ASP A 90 -22.06 -3.99 -0.52
N GLY A 91 -21.56 -4.05 -1.76
CA GLY A 91 -21.14 -5.31 -2.39
C GLY A 91 -19.99 -5.99 -1.66
N PHE A 92 -19.17 -5.20 -0.96
CA PHE A 92 -17.93 -5.63 -0.32
C PHE A 92 -18.09 -6.02 1.15
N ARG A 93 -19.20 -5.68 1.80
CA ARG A 93 -19.46 -6.08 3.21
C ARG A 93 -19.78 -7.56 3.38
N LYS A 94 -19.96 -8.30 2.28
CA LYS A 94 -20.20 -9.75 2.30
C LYS A 94 -18.96 -10.50 2.84
N ALA A 95 -19.18 -11.49 3.70
CA ALA A 95 -18.10 -12.22 4.38
C ALA A 95 -17.12 -12.91 3.39
N GLU A 96 -17.65 -13.39 2.26
CA GLU A 96 -16.90 -14.20 1.29
C GLU A 96 -16.56 -13.43 0.02
N LEU A 97 -15.96 -12.24 0.11
CA LEU A 97 -15.34 -11.60 -1.06
C LEU A 97 -14.16 -12.43 -1.58
N PRO A 98 -14.22 -13.09 -2.74
CA PRO A 98 -13.06 -13.72 -3.33
C PRO A 98 -12.11 -12.61 -3.80
N VAL A 99 -10.88 -12.68 -3.31
CA VAL A 99 -9.82 -11.73 -3.64
C VAL A 99 -8.62 -12.52 -4.14
N GLN A 100 -8.24 -12.24 -5.37
CA GLN A 100 -7.06 -12.81 -6.02
C GLN A 100 -6.03 -11.70 -6.18
N VAL A 101 -4.79 -11.99 -5.82
CA VAL A 101 -3.66 -11.05 -5.93
C VAL A 101 -2.48 -11.76 -6.57
N GLY A 102 -1.83 -11.08 -7.51
CA GLY A 102 -0.62 -11.54 -8.18
C GLY A 102 0.57 -10.64 -7.86
N PHE A 103 1.72 -10.97 -8.46
CA PHE A 103 2.94 -10.20 -8.32
C PHE A 103 3.74 -10.33 -9.62
N ALA A 104 4.17 -9.21 -10.17
CA ALA A 104 5.01 -9.17 -11.36
C ALA A 104 6.14 -8.16 -11.17
N LEU A 105 7.35 -8.58 -11.49
CA LEU A 105 8.50 -7.70 -11.65
C LEU A 105 8.76 -7.52 -13.13
N TYR A 106 8.93 -6.28 -13.55
CA TYR A 106 9.18 -5.92 -14.93
C TYR A 106 10.34 -4.94 -15.06
N ARG A 107 11.16 -5.13 -16.10
CA ARG A 107 12.20 -4.21 -16.51
C ARG A 107 11.89 -3.71 -17.91
N SER A 108 11.78 -2.39 -18.08
CA SER A 108 11.59 -1.79 -19.41
C SER A 108 12.81 -2.03 -20.30
N GLY A 109 12.65 -1.78 -21.60
CA GLY A 109 13.76 -1.80 -22.55
C GLY A 109 14.91 -0.86 -22.15
N ASP A 110 14.57 0.28 -21.55
CA ASP A 110 15.53 1.29 -21.05
C ASP A 110 16.11 0.94 -19.67
N GLY A 111 15.73 -0.21 -19.11
CA GLY A 111 16.30 -0.73 -17.88
C GLY A 111 15.61 -0.28 -16.59
N THR A 112 14.49 0.45 -16.67
CA THR A 112 13.70 0.90 -15.52
C THR A 112 12.89 -0.25 -14.93
N TRP A 113 13.01 -0.47 -13.61
CA TRP A 113 12.22 -1.46 -12.90
C TRP A 113 10.84 -0.94 -12.49
N LEU A 114 9.86 -1.83 -12.57
CA LEU A 114 8.48 -1.66 -12.15
C LEU A 114 8.07 -2.93 -11.41
N VAL A 115 7.43 -2.77 -10.25
CA VAL A 115 6.70 -3.87 -9.62
C VAL A 115 5.21 -3.62 -9.81
N CYS A 116 4.46 -4.64 -10.19
CA CYS A 116 3.02 -4.62 -10.31
C CYS A 116 2.41 -5.67 -9.37
N VAL A 117 1.43 -5.25 -8.58
CA VAL A 117 0.52 -6.12 -7.82
C VAL A 117 -0.83 -6.11 -8.52
N PRO A 118 -1.05 -7.00 -9.50
CA PRO A 118 -2.36 -7.19 -10.11
C PRO A 118 -3.33 -7.80 -9.10
N PHE A 119 -4.61 -7.44 -9.21
CA PHE A 119 -5.65 -7.96 -8.34
C PHE A 119 -6.97 -8.14 -9.08
N ARG A 120 -7.81 -9.00 -8.51
CA ARG A 120 -9.22 -9.19 -8.85
C ARG A 120 -10.01 -9.35 -7.55
N ILE A 121 -11.06 -8.57 -7.39
CA ILE A 121 -12.02 -8.66 -6.28
C ILE A 121 -13.39 -8.94 -6.88
N VAL A 122 -13.98 -10.08 -6.52
CA VAL A 122 -15.28 -10.49 -7.07
C VAL A 122 -16.38 -10.10 -6.09
N ASP A 123 -17.04 -8.96 -6.30
CA ASP A 123 -18.28 -8.57 -5.61
C ASP A 123 -19.53 -9.08 -6.35
N ASN A 124 -19.45 -9.14 -7.67
CA ASN A 124 -20.37 -9.75 -8.62
C ASN A 124 -19.58 -10.53 -9.69
N PRO A 125 -19.86 -11.81 -9.95
CA PRO A 125 -19.23 -12.58 -11.03
C PRO A 125 -19.30 -11.92 -12.42
N GLU A 126 -20.29 -11.07 -12.66
CA GLU A 126 -20.49 -10.40 -13.95
C GLU A 126 -19.66 -9.11 -14.11
N SER A 127 -19.11 -8.55 -13.01
CA SER A 127 -18.34 -7.31 -13.06
C SER A 127 -17.29 -7.27 -11.94
N PRO A 128 -16.25 -8.10 -12.01
CA PRO A 128 -15.19 -8.08 -11.02
C PRO A 128 -14.42 -6.75 -11.06
N LEU A 129 -14.00 -6.29 -9.88
CA LEU A 129 -13.10 -5.16 -9.75
C LEU A 129 -11.67 -5.64 -9.98
N GLU A 130 -11.07 -5.25 -11.10
CA GLU A 130 -9.74 -5.69 -11.53
C GLU A 130 -8.82 -4.51 -11.81
N GLY A 131 -7.53 -4.69 -11.52
CA GLY A 131 -6.54 -3.65 -11.77
C GLY A 131 -5.12 -4.06 -11.39
N GLY A 132 -4.19 -3.12 -11.50
CA GLY A 132 -2.81 -3.27 -11.06
C GLY A 132 -2.38 -2.07 -10.24
N ALA A 133 -1.81 -2.33 -9.07
CA ALA A 133 -1.13 -1.31 -8.28
C ALA A 133 0.39 -1.41 -8.53
N TYR A 134 1.07 -0.28 -8.66
CA TYR A 134 2.45 -0.24 -9.14
C TYR A 134 3.37 0.39 -8.09
N LEU A 135 4.59 -0.14 -7.98
CA LEU A 135 5.67 0.46 -7.20
C LEU A 135 6.82 0.83 -8.14
N ASN A 136 7.39 2.01 -7.92
CA ASN A 136 8.66 2.44 -8.46
C ASN A 136 9.78 2.18 -7.45
N PRO A 137 10.57 1.11 -7.58
CA PRO A 137 11.61 0.80 -6.58
C PRO A 137 12.74 1.85 -6.50
N ARG A 138 12.79 2.84 -7.42
CA ARG A 138 13.67 4.01 -7.29
C ARG A 138 13.15 5.05 -6.32
N GLN A 139 11.87 5.03 -5.95
CA GLN A 139 11.34 5.88 -4.90
C GLN A 139 11.49 5.19 -3.54
N ALA A 140 12.03 5.90 -2.55
CA ALA A 140 12.31 5.34 -1.23
C ALA A 140 11.05 4.77 -0.56
N GLY A 141 9.90 5.44 -0.69
CA GLY A 141 8.63 4.98 -0.15
C GLY A 141 8.21 3.63 -0.75
N ASP A 142 8.18 3.56 -2.07
CA ASP A 142 7.81 2.36 -2.83
C ASP A 142 8.78 1.19 -2.62
N TYR A 143 10.07 1.49 -2.46
CA TYR A 143 11.08 0.50 -2.08
C TYR A 143 10.77 -0.13 -0.72
N VAL A 144 10.43 0.69 0.30
CA VAL A 144 10.00 0.17 1.62
C VAL A 144 8.73 -0.67 1.51
N LEU A 145 7.80 -0.31 0.61
CA LEU A 145 6.61 -1.13 0.37
C LEU A 145 6.97 -2.50 -0.23
N LEU A 146 7.96 -2.55 -1.13
CA LEU A 146 8.47 -3.80 -1.67
C LEU A 146 9.16 -4.64 -0.59
N GLU A 147 9.94 -4.03 0.31
CA GLU A 147 10.54 -4.75 1.44
C GLU A 147 9.48 -5.38 2.35
N ASN A 148 8.39 -4.67 2.63
CA ASN A 148 7.28 -5.20 3.42
C ASN A 148 6.61 -6.37 2.71
N LEU A 149 6.36 -6.28 1.39
CA LEU A 149 5.83 -7.38 0.58
C LEU A 149 6.72 -8.63 0.63
N ALA A 150 8.05 -8.46 0.70
CA ALA A 150 8.99 -9.58 0.84
C ALA A 150 8.97 -10.23 2.24
N ARG A 151 8.32 -9.62 3.23
CA ARG A 151 8.34 -10.07 4.64
C ARG A 151 6.97 -10.49 5.16
N GLN A 152 5.90 -9.83 4.73
CA GLN A 152 4.54 -10.08 5.22
C GLN A 152 4.00 -11.46 4.79
N ASN A 153 3.11 -12.02 5.62
CA ASN A 153 2.45 -13.30 5.33
C ASN A 153 0.98 -13.12 4.91
N MET A 154 0.40 -11.96 5.21
CA MET A 154 -0.95 -11.57 4.81
C MET A 154 -0.84 -10.32 3.96
N PHE A 155 -1.68 -10.20 2.95
CA PHE A 155 -1.83 -9.02 2.12
C PHE A 155 -3.17 -8.35 2.42
N PRO A 156 -3.18 -7.24 3.15
CA PRO A 156 -4.41 -6.51 3.41
C PRO A 156 -4.89 -5.81 2.13
N VAL A 157 -6.21 -5.75 1.98
CA VAL A 157 -6.93 -5.07 0.92
C VAL A 157 -8.00 -4.20 1.58
N VAL A 158 -7.93 -2.90 1.34
CA VAL A 158 -8.80 -1.91 1.97
C VAL A 158 -9.58 -1.18 0.89
N LEU A 159 -10.90 -1.30 0.94
CA LEU A 159 -11.82 -0.57 0.09
C LEU A 159 -12.42 0.57 0.90
N LEU A 160 -12.39 1.77 0.34
CA LEU A 160 -12.76 3.02 1.02
C LEU A 160 -13.98 3.62 0.34
N SER A 161 -14.90 4.19 1.12
CA SER A 161 -15.98 5.02 0.55
C SER A 161 -15.41 6.24 -0.18
N PRO A 162 -16.16 6.87 -1.10
CA PRO A 162 -15.66 8.02 -1.86
C PRO A 162 -15.17 9.19 -0.99
N ASP A 163 -15.79 9.38 0.18
CA ASP A 163 -15.46 10.42 1.16
C ASP A 163 -14.47 9.97 2.24
N LEU A 164 -13.97 8.73 2.15
CA LEU A 164 -13.04 8.10 3.09
C LEU A 164 -13.57 8.04 4.55
N ARG A 165 -14.90 8.05 4.75
CA ARG A 165 -15.51 7.93 6.09
C ARG A 165 -15.67 6.48 6.52
N ASP A 166 -15.94 5.59 5.57
CA ASP A 166 -16.11 4.16 5.80
C ASP A 166 -15.06 3.34 5.07
N ALA A 167 -14.81 2.14 5.58
CA ALA A 167 -13.88 1.20 5.00
C ALA A 167 -14.36 -0.24 5.15
N VAL A 168 -14.02 -1.08 4.19
CA VAL A 168 -14.04 -2.55 4.29
C VAL A 168 -12.60 -3.03 4.13
N ALA A 169 -12.11 -3.81 5.09
CA ALA A 169 -10.77 -4.38 5.04
C ALA A 169 -10.86 -5.90 5.05
N LYS A 170 -10.10 -6.54 4.16
CA LYS A 170 -9.92 -7.99 4.10
C LYS A 170 -8.44 -8.31 4.00
N ALA A 171 -7.98 -9.31 4.73
CA ALA A 171 -6.62 -9.81 4.61
C ALA A 171 -6.64 -11.16 3.89
N VAL A 172 -5.82 -11.31 2.85
CA VAL A 172 -5.65 -12.58 2.13
C VAL A 172 -4.25 -13.16 2.35
N PRO A 173 -4.08 -14.49 2.28
CA PRO A 173 -2.74 -15.09 2.35
C PRO A 173 -1.82 -14.53 1.27
N TRP A 174 -0.66 -14.00 1.66
CA TRP A 174 0.36 -13.50 0.74
C TRP A 174 1.32 -14.63 0.35
N ARG A 175 0.91 -15.42 -0.64
CA ARG A 175 1.70 -16.57 -1.12
C ARG A 175 2.88 -16.18 -2.00
N LEU A 176 2.99 -14.90 -2.37
CA LEU A 176 3.95 -14.37 -3.33
C LEU A 176 5.18 -13.72 -2.67
N LYS A 177 5.42 -14.06 -1.40
CA LYS A 177 6.55 -13.58 -0.61
C LYS A 177 7.90 -13.95 -1.24
N GLY A 178 8.00 -15.13 -1.85
CA GLY A 178 9.22 -15.60 -2.50
C GLY A 178 9.55 -14.79 -3.76
N GLU A 179 8.55 -14.48 -4.57
CA GLU A 179 8.62 -13.64 -5.77
C GLU A 179 9.02 -12.21 -5.39
N ALA A 180 8.38 -11.64 -4.36
CA ALA A 180 8.73 -10.32 -3.84
C ALA A 180 10.17 -10.27 -3.31
N THR A 181 10.64 -11.33 -2.64
CA THR A 181 12.03 -11.42 -2.16
C THR A 181 13.03 -11.49 -3.32
N LYS A 182 12.75 -12.29 -4.35
CA LYS A 182 13.58 -12.35 -5.57
C LYS A 182 13.63 -11.01 -6.29
N ALA A 183 12.48 -10.32 -6.36
CA ALA A 183 12.38 -9.02 -6.96
C ALA A 183 13.20 -7.97 -6.23
N LEU A 184 13.12 -7.94 -4.89
CA LEU A 184 13.94 -7.07 -4.06
C LEU A 184 15.44 -7.29 -4.35
N GLY A 185 15.90 -8.54 -4.40
CA GLY A 185 17.31 -8.84 -4.73
C GLY A 185 17.73 -8.39 -6.14
N ALA A 186 16.86 -8.52 -7.14
CA ALA A 186 17.14 -8.06 -8.51
C ALA A 186 17.19 -6.53 -8.60
N VAL A 187 16.29 -5.86 -7.89
CA VAL A 187 16.22 -4.41 -7.73
C VAL A 187 17.50 -3.91 -7.06
N ASP A 188 17.90 -4.48 -5.93
CA ASP A 188 19.11 -4.11 -5.17
C ASP A 188 20.39 -4.24 -5.97
N ALA A 189 20.53 -5.33 -6.73
CA ALA A 189 21.70 -5.52 -7.58
C ALA A 189 21.84 -4.45 -8.68
N SER A 190 20.76 -3.74 -9.01
CA SER A 190 20.72 -2.75 -10.08
C SER A 190 20.61 -1.29 -9.59
N LEU A 191 20.07 -1.07 -8.40
CA LEU A 191 19.97 0.22 -7.75
C LEU A 191 21.30 0.58 -7.09
N ALA A 192 22.25 1.05 -7.89
CA ALA A 192 23.52 1.64 -7.41
C ALA A 192 23.30 3.00 -6.70
N GLY A 193 22.41 3.06 -5.71
CA GLY A 193 22.18 4.23 -4.85
C GLY A 193 21.42 5.41 -5.47
N LYS A 194 20.83 5.26 -6.67
CA LYS A 194 20.04 6.33 -7.32
C LYS A 194 18.56 6.22 -6.95
N LEU A 195 18.23 6.59 -5.73
CA LEU A 195 16.83 6.86 -5.37
C LEU A 195 16.42 8.21 -5.99
N THR A 196 15.28 8.25 -6.66
CA THR A 196 14.71 9.47 -7.24
C THR A 196 13.74 10.10 -6.24
N GLY A 197 13.86 11.42 -6.03
CA GLY A 197 12.87 12.19 -5.28
C GLY A 197 11.82 12.75 -6.23
N GLY A 198 10.58 12.25 -6.15
CA GLY A 198 9.43 12.84 -6.86
C GLY A 198 9.03 12.12 -8.15
N TRP A 199 8.44 12.89 -9.08
CA TRP A 199 7.92 12.39 -10.36
C TRP A 199 9.01 11.76 -11.21
N ASP A 200 8.70 10.62 -11.83
CA ASP A 200 9.65 9.81 -12.58
C ASP A 200 9.07 9.47 -13.96
N SER A 201 9.54 10.18 -14.99
CA SER A 201 9.06 10.02 -16.35
C SER A 201 9.37 8.65 -16.93
N ASP A 202 10.52 8.06 -16.59
CA ASP A 202 10.93 6.77 -17.14
C ASP A 202 10.08 5.65 -16.52
N PHE A 203 9.70 5.82 -15.24
CA PHE A 203 8.76 4.91 -14.59
C PHE A 203 7.38 4.95 -15.26
N GLU A 204 6.86 6.13 -15.56
CA GLU A 204 5.57 6.26 -16.25
C GLU A 204 5.62 5.78 -17.71
N ALA A 205 6.78 5.87 -18.37
CA ALA A 205 7.00 5.21 -19.65
C ALA A 205 7.01 3.68 -19.51
N ALA A 206 7.75 3.14 -18.54
CA ALA A 206 7.83 1.70 -18.26
C ALA A 206 6.46 1.11 -17.87
N LYS A 207 5.66 1.85 -17.08
CA LYS A 207 4.29 1.46 -16.72
C LYS A 207 3.39 1.40 -17.95
N ARG A 208 3.46 2.38 -18.86
CA ARG A 208 2.71 2.35 -20.13
C ARG A 208 3.15 1.20 -21.04
N GLU A 209 4.46 0.95 -21.13
CA GLU A 209 5.02 -0.19 -21.88
C GLU A 209 4.50 -1.52 -21.31
N PHE A 210 4.51 -1.67 -19.98
CA PHE A 210 3.99 -2.85 -19.30
C PHE A 210 2.49 -3.05 -19.54
N GLN A 211 1.68 -2.00 -19.39
CA GLN A 211 0.24 -2.04 -19.62
C GLN A 211 -0.13 -2.34 -21.07
N ALA A 212 0.72 -1.98 -22.04
CA ALA A 212 0.53 -2.34 -23.45
C ALA A 212 0.85 -3.82 -23.75
N ARG A 213 1.61 -4.49 -22.87
CA ARG A 213 2.09 -5.87 -23.08
C ARG A 213 1.33 -6.92 -22.28
N PHE A 214 0.81 -6.56 -21.12
CA PHE A 214 0.23 -7.50 -20.17
C PHE A 214 -1.16 -7.05 -19.74
N SER A 215 -2.12 -7.97 -19.80
CA SER A 215 -3.42 -7.80 -19.18
C SER A 215 -3.42 -8.30 -17.72
N VAL A 216 -4.30 -7.76 -16.88
CA VAL A 216 -4.48 -8.23 -15.50
C VAL A 216 -4.83 -9.71 -15.48
N ALA A 217 -5.72 -10.16 -16.37
CA ALA A 217 -6.11 -11.56 -16.48
C ALA A 217 -4.92 -12.49 -16.74
N GLU A 218 -4.00 -12.13 -17.64
CA GLU A 218 -2.79 -12.92 -17.90
C GLU A 218 -1.88 -13.01 -16.67
N LEU A 219 -1.71 -11.90 -15.96
CA LEU A 219 -0.87 -11.85 -14.77
C LEU A 219 -1.44 -12.66 -13.59
N LEU A 220 -2.76 -12.88 -13.57
CA LEU A 220 -3.44 -13.64 -12.52
C LEU A 220 -3.57 -15.15 -12.82
N LYS A 221 -3.47 -15.60 -14.07
CA LYS A 221 -3.57 -17.02 -14.47
C LYS A 221 -2.61 -17.96 -13.70
N GLY A 222 -1.45 -17.47 -13.30
CA GLY A 222 -0.45 -18.26 -12.55
C GLY A 222 -0.77 -18.43 -11.06
N VAL A 223 -1.79 -17.74 -10.53
CA VAL A 223 -2.13 -17.72 -9.10
C VAL A 223 -3.17 -18.80 -8.73
N GLU A 224 -3.90 -19.35 -9.71
CA GLU A 224 -5.07 -20.23 -9.52
C GLU A 224 -4.74 -21.69 -9.12
N GLY A 225 -3.46 -22.06 -8.98
CA GLY A 225 -3.04 -23.47 -8.87
C GLY A 225 -2.67 -23.98 -7.47
N GLY A 226 -3.12 -23.36 -6.38
CA GLY A 226 -2.70 -23.75 -5.03
C GLY A 226 -3.86 -23.95 -4.06
N ASP A 227 -4.60 -25.04 -4.21
CA ASP A 227 -5.47 -25.56 -3.14
C ASP A 227 -4.70 -26.55 -2.26
#